data_AF-A0A2T5IP03-F1
#
_entry.id   AF-A0A2T5IP03-F1
#
_cell.length_a   1.000
_cell.length_b   1.000
_cell.length_c   1.000
_cell.angle_alpha   90.00
_cell.angle_beta   90.00
_cell.angle_gamma   90.00
#
_symmetry.space_group_name_H-M   'P 1'
#
loop_
_entity.id
_entity.type
_entity.pdbx_description
1 polymer ?
#
loop_
_entity_poly.entity_id
_entity_poly.type
_entity_poly.pdbx_seq_one_letter_code
_entity_poly.pdbx_strand_id
1 'polypeptide(L)'
;MNNMKWQNSWQGCFIRKPILLWITTILCIAASQGWTSSLEKRTLETIEIEGISINTPLEMIGEILQARDYTKINESLYTKQEYADKGRSTISRVEVDDNPAFRQITYYRGMSGGRNKSPTARDAPIPDSDIDMAQQLYHSVCMNISDELQNARGCDPLTPATIKFGRAQWIQIGDHFSAILTASDTHATIGIRFSRD
;
A
#
# COMPACT_ATOMS: atom_id res chain seq x y z
N MET A 1 -34.87 -70.67 30.11
CA MET A 1 -34.37 -71.87 30.80
C MET A 1 -32.92 -71.62 31.20
N ASN A 2 -32.60 -71.81 32.50
CA ASN A 2 -31.30 -71.76 33.20
C ASN A 2 -30.58 -70.38 33.19
N ASN A 3 -30.43 -69.58 34.25
CA ASN A 3 -30.32 -69.73 35.71
C ASN A 3 -29.10 -70.55 36.22
N MET A 4 -28.03 -69.85 36.65
CA MET A 4 -27.15 -70.12 37.82
C MET A 4 -26.02 -69.05 37.84
N LYS A 5 -25.92 -68.05 38.75
CA LYS A 5 -25.72 -68.02 40.23
C LYS A 5 -24.26 -68.41 40.58
N TRP A 6 -23.38 -67.55 41.12
CA TRP A 6 -23.20 -67.04 42.50
C TRP A 6 -21.98 -66.08 42.50
N GLN A 7 -21.98 -64.83 43.01
CA GLN A 7 -21.91 -64.31 44.39
C GLN A 7 -20.68 -64.66 45.27
N ASN A 8 -20.03 -63.58 45.73
CA ASN A 8 -19.23 -63.34 46.96
C ASN A 8 -17.76 -62.96 46.70
N SER A 9 -17.08 -62.02 47.36
CA SER A 9 -17.42 -60.97 48.33
C SER A 9 -16.07 -60.40 48.85
N TRP A 10 -16.02 -59.12 49.22
CA TRP A 10 -15.22 -58.47 50.32
C TRP A 10 -14.56 -57.14 49.94
N GLN A 11 -14.83 -56.19 50.83
CA GLN A 11 -14.39 -54.80 50.89
C GLN A 11 -12.91 -54.71 51.26
N GLY A 12 -12.24 -53.62 50.86
CA GLY A 12 -10.91 -53.29 51.37
C GLY A 12 -10.37 -52.01 50.77
N CYS A 13 -10.34 -50.95 51.56
CA CYS A 13 -10.03 -49.57 51.22
C CYS A 13 -8.52 -49.28 51.08
N PHE A 14 -8.24 -48.10 50.51
CA PHE A 14 -7.14 -47.16 50.81
C PHE A 14 -5.79 -47.17 50.03
N ILE A 15 -5.53 -46.00 49.42
CA ILE A 15 -4.32 -45.14 49.50
C ILE A 15 -3.35 -45.12 48.29
N ARG A 16 -3.24 -43.91 47.68
CA ARG A 16 -2.08 -43.20 47.06
C ARG A 16 -1.27 -43.96 45.97
N LYS A 17 -1.06 -43.48 44.74
CA LYS A 17 -0.60 -42.16 44.24
C LYS A 17 -0.93 -42.01 42.74
N PRO A 18 -1.00 -40.79 42.19
CA PRO A 18 -1.30 -40.56 40.77
C PRO A 18 -0.03 -40.71 39.91
N ILE A 19 -0.14 -41.44 38.80
CA ILE A 19 0.83 -41.41 37.71
C ILE A 19 0.33 -40.36 36.70
N LEU A 20 1.09 -39.28 36.60
CA LEU A 20 1.02 -38.23 35.59
C LEU A 20 1.25 -38.77 34.16
N LEU A 21 0.93 -37.93 33.16
CA LEU A 21 1.42 -37.91 31.75
C LEU A 21 0.39 -38.44 30.71
N TRP A 22 -0.15 -37.72 29.72
CA TRP A 22 0.09 -36.39 29.11
C TRP A 22 -1.24 -35.84 28.55
N ILE A 23 -1.54 -34.55 28.76
CA ILE A 23 -2.52 -33.81 27.95
C ILE A 23 -1.72 -32.98 26.97
N THR A 24 -1.76 -33.31 25.68
CA THR A 24 -1.25 -32.45 24.62
C THR A 24 -2.25 -31.30 24.43
N THR A 25 -1.97 -30.15 25.03
CA THR A 25 -2.60 -28.88 24.67
C THR A 25 -2.11 -28.50 23.28
N ILE A 26 -2.94 -28.70 22.27
CA ILE A 26 -2.78 -28.05 20.97
C ILE A 26 -3.07 -26.57 21.21
N LEU A 27 -2.01 -25.79 21.39
CA LEU A 27 -2.05 -24.35 21.40
C LEU A 27 -2.35 -23.91 19.95
N CYS A 28 -3.62 -23.65 19.63
CA CYS A 28 -3.94 -22.90 18.42
C CYS A 28 -3.38 -21.49 18.62
N ILE A 29 -2.29 -21.20 17.90
CA ILE A 29 -1.76 -19.85 17.74
C ILE A 29 -2.88 -19.05 17.05
N ALA A 30 -3.56 -18.20 17.80
CA ALA A 30 -4.42 -17.18 17.22
C ALA A 30 -3.52 -16.27 16.38
N ALA A 31 -3.73 -16.28 15.07
CA ALA A 31 -3.08 -15.37 14.15
C ALA A 31 -3.43 -13.93 14.55
N SER A 32 -2.44 -13.20 15.07
CA SER A 32 -2.54 -11.76 15.32
C SER A 32 -2.49 -10.99 14.00
N GLN A 33 -3.60 -10.96 13.26
CA GLN A 33 -3.72 -10.17 12.02
C GLN A 33 -4.20 -8.72 12.26
N GLY A 34 -4.41 -8.32 13.52
CA GLY A 34 -5.04 -7.03 13.84
C GLY A 34 -4.10 -5.83 13.94
N TRP A 35 -2.78 -6.02 14.09
CA TRP A 35 -1.87 -4.90 14.34
C TRP A 35 -1.24 -4.33 13.07
N THR A 36 -0.83 -5.18 12.13
CA THR A 36 -0.21 -4.76 10.86
C THR A 36 -1.18 -3.96 10.00
N SER A 37 -2.43 -4.42 9.87
CA SER A 37 -3.47 -3.72 9.10
C SER A 37 -3.78 -2.33 9.64
N SER A 38 -3.82 -2.18 10.98
CA SER A 38 -4.12 -0.89 11.62
C SER A 38 -3.01 0.16 11.43
N LEU A 39 -1.75 -0.28 11.38
CA LEU A 39 -0.60 0.60 11.18
C LEU A 39 -0.47 0.99 9.70
N GLU A 40 -0.56 0.02 8.78
CA GLU A 40 -0.55 0.27 7.33
C GLU A 40 -1.67 1.25 6.93
N LYS A 41 -2.87 1.09 7.51
CA LYS A 41 -4.02 1.97 7.26
C LYS A 41 -3.72 3.43 7.64
N ARG A 42 -3.19 3.67 8.85
CA ARG A 42 -2.85 5.03 9.29
C ARG A 42 -1.73 5.64 8.46
N THR A 43 -0.80 4.84 7.95
CA THR A 43 0.30 5.35 7.14
C THR A 43 -0.20 5.86 5.79
N LEU A 44 -1.05 5.11 5.08
CA LEU A 44 -1.54 5.52 3.75
C LEU A 44 -2.49 6.72 3.78
N GLU A 45 -3.24 6.90 4.88
CA GLU A 45 -4.07 8.09 5.11
C GLU A 45 -3.27 9.40 5.17
N THR A 46 -1.99 9.31 5.53
CA THR A 46 -1.09 10.47 5.70
C THR A 46 -0.15 10.71 4.53
N ILE A 47 -0.14 9.83 3.52
CA ILE A 47 0.73 10.03 2.36
C ILE A 47 0.24 11.23 1.56
N GLU A 48 1.16 12.14 1.30
CA GLU A 48 0.93 13.32 0.50
C GLU A 48 1.39 13.11 -0.94
N ILE A 49 0.49 13.41 -1.87
CA ILE A 49 0.78 13.54 -3.29
C ILE A 49 0.63 15.02 -3.60
N GLU A 50 1.72 15.70 -3.96
CA GLU A 50 1.73 17.15 -4.20
C GLU A 50 1.16 17.98 -3.03
N GLY A 51 1.41 17.52 -1.80
CA GLY A 51 0.94 18.18 -0.57
C GLY A 51 -0.53 17.93 -0.23
N ILE A 52 -1.23 17.07 -0.97
CA ILE A 52 -2.60 16.65 -0.66
C ILE A 52 -2.62 15.16 -0.29
N SER A 53 -3.46 14.80 0.68
CA SER A 53 -3.69 13.42 1.13
C SER A 53 -5.17 13.05 0.97
N ILE A 54 -5.51 11.79 1.18
CA ILE A 54 -6.91 11.33 1.21
C ILE A 54 -7.75 12.13 2.21
N ASN A 55 -7.15 12.60 3.31
CA ASN A 55 -7.86 13.36 4.34
C ASN A 55 -7.92 14.87 4.08
N THR A 56 -7.26 15.38 3.03
CA THR A 56 -7.32 16.81 2.70
C THR A 56 -8.75 17.22 2.37
N PRO A 57 -9.30 18.28 3.01
CA PRO A 57 -10.63 18.80 2.67
C PRO A 57 -10.69 19.25 1.20
N LEU A 58 -11.78 18.96 0.49
CA LEU A 58 -11.88 19.23 -0.96
C LEU A 58 -11.72 20.72 -1.27
N GLU A 59 -12.27 21.57 -0.43
CA GLU A 59 -12.21 23.02 -0.52
C GLU A 59 -10.77 23.57 -0.43
N MET A 60 -9.85 22.83 0.21
CA MET A 60 -8.44 23.22 0.37
C MET A 60 -7.56 22.73 -0.78
N ILE A 61 -7.96 21.66 -1.49
CA ILE A 61 -7.13 21.04 -2.54
C ILE A 61 -6.74 22.04 -3.62
N GLY A 62 -7.68 22.86 -4.06
CA GLY A 62 -7.43 23.87 -5.09
C GLY A 62 -6.36 24.88 -4.68
N GLU A 63 -6.42 25.37 -3.44
CA GLU A 63 -5.45 26.33 -2.90
C GLU A 63 -4.05 25.70 -2.79
N ILE A 64 -3.96 24.48 -2.25
CA ILE A 64 -2.68 23.77 -2.07
C ILE A 64 -1.99 23.54 -3.42
N LEU A 65 -2.74 23.06 -4.42
CA LEU A 65 -2.18 22.79 -5.75
C LEU A 65 -1.81 24.09 -6.49
N GLN A 66 -2.62 25.14 -6.37
CA GLN A 66 -2.30 26.45 -6.95
C GLN A 66 -1.04 27.08 -6.35
N ALA A 67 -0.83 26.93 -5.03
CA ALA A 67 0.40 27.37 -4.36
C ALA A 67 1.67 26.63 -4.85
N ARG A 68 1.48 25.53 -5.59
CA ARG A 68 2.53 24.72 -6.24
C ARG A 68 2.52 24.88 -7.77
N ASP A 69 1.97 25.99 -8.26
CA ASP A 69 1.91 26.36 -9.68
C ASP A 69 1.04 25.44 -10.57
N TYR A 70 0.14 24.64 -9.98
CA TYR A 70 -0.85 23.92 -10.76
C TYR A 70 -2.00 24.82 -11.19
N THR A 71 -2.38 24.71 -12.46
CA THR A 71 -3.58 25.33 -13.01
C THR A 71 -4.75 24.34 -12.95
N LYS A 72 -5.89 24.77 -12.41
CA LYS A 72 -7.14 23.99 -12.43
C LYS A 72 -7.70 23.95 -13.85
N ILE A 73 -7.87 22.76 -14.42
CA ILE A 73 -8.48 22.56 -15.74
C ILE A 73 -9.98 22.28 -15.60
N ASN A 74 -10.36 21.48 -14.61
CA ASN A 74 -11.74 21.25 -14.20
C ASN A 74 -11.78 20.87 -12.71
N GLU A 75 -12.95 20.49 -12.19
CA GLU A 75 -13.14 20.17 -10.76
C GLU A 75 -12.24 19.05 -10.23
N SER A 76 -11.83 18.10 -11.07
CA SER A 76 -11.05 16.93 -10.69
C SER A 76 -9.65 16.89 -11.28
N LEU A 77 -9.23 17.93 -12.01
CA LEU A 77 -8.00 17.89 -12.82
C LEU A 77 -7.20 19.19 -12.71
N TYR A 78 -5.94 19.03 -12.36
CA TYR A 78 -4.95 20.09 -12.21
C TYR A 78 -3.71 19.75 -13.03
N THR A 79 -3.13 20.74 -13.70
CA THR A 79 -1.93 20.54 -14.53
C THR A 79 -0.88 21.59 -14.28
N LYS A 80 0.39 21.17 -14.28
CA LYS A 80 1.56 22.04 -14.24
C LYS A 80 2.46 21.67 -15.43
N GLN A 81 3.01 22.68 -16.11
CA GLN A 81 3.94 22.46 -17.22
C GLN A 81 5.23 23.23 -16.97
N GLU A 82 6.35 22.53 -17.02
CA GLU A 82 7.68 23.09 -16.85
C GLU A 82 8.47 22.88 -18.15
N TYR A 83 9.09 23.95 -18.65
CA TYR A 83 9.92 23.88 -19.85
C TYR A 83 11.33 23.46 -19.47
N ALA A 84 11.80 22.39 -20.09
CA ALA A 84 13.18 21.93 -20.00
C ALA A 84 13.98 22.43 -21.22
N ASP A 85 15.31 22.35 -21.10
CA ASP A 85 16.22 22.69 -22.19
C ASP A 85 15.91 21.88 -23.46
N LYS A 86 16.17 22.50 -24.62
CA LYS A 86 16.04 21.90 -25.97
C LYS A 86 14.59 21.58 -26.38
N GLY A 87 13.61 22.35 -25.87
CA GLY A 87 12.21 22.26 -26.32
C GLY A 87 11.49 21.00 -25.84
N ARG A 88 11.96 20.42 -24.73
CA ARG A 88 11.21 19.42 -23.97
C ARG A 88 10.38 20.12 -22.91
N SER A 89 9.23 19.57 -22.58
CA SER A 89 8.44 20.01 -21.44
C SER A 89 8.11 18.83 -20.56
N THR A 90 8.14 19.05 -19.26
CA THR A 90 7.56 18.15 -18.28
C THR A 90 6.12 18.58 -18.08
N ILE A 91 5.19 17.66 -18.22
CA ILE A 91 3.78 17.87 -17.92
C ILE A 91 3.47 17.03 -16.70
N SER A 92 3.08 17.70 -15.62
CA SER A 92 2.60 17.09 -14.40
C SER A 92 1.09 17.29 -14.30
N ARG A 93 0.39 16.29 -13.79
CA ARG A 93 -1.05 16.25 -13.66
C ARG A 93 -1.42 15.65 -12.32
N VAL A 94 -2.34 16.30 -11.61
CA VAL A 94 -2.99 15.75 -10.43
C VAL A 94 -4.47 15.58 -10.74
N GLU A 95 -4.96 14.35 -10.59
CA GLU A 95 -6.36 13.98 -10.70
C GLU A 95 -6.91 13.65 -9.32
N VAL A 96 -8.05 14.25 -8.95
CA VAL A 96 -8.75 14.03 -7.69
C VAL A 96 -10.18 13.59 -7.98
N ASP A 97 -10.48 12.31 -7.78
CA ASP A 97 -11.83 11.76 -7.89
C ASP A 97 -12.39 11.60 -6.48
N ASP A 98 -13.49 12.31 -6.19
CA ASP A 98 -14.22 12.22 -4.94
C ASP A 98 -15.70 11.94 -5.21
N ASN A 99 -16.16 10.78 -4.76
CA ASN A 99 -17.55 10.37 -4.89
C ASN A 99 -17.97 9.51 -3.68
N PRO A 100 -19.27 9.27 -3.44
CA PRO A 100 -19.72 8.57 -2.25
C PRO A 100 -19.07 7.18 -2.00
N ALA A 101 -18.58 6.50 -3.04
CA ALA A 101 -17.95 5.18 -2.92
C ALA A 101 -16.45 5.26 -2.61
N PHE A 102 -15.74 6.29 -3.09
CA PHE A 102 -14.30 6.39 -2.86
C PHE A 102 -13.75 7.81 -2.99
N ARG A 103 -12.54 7.98 -2.48
CA ARG A 103 -11.65 9.11 -2.80
C ARG A 103 -10.36 8.58 -3.42
N GLN A 104 -9.90 9.21 -4.49
CA GLN A 104 -8.67 8.85 -5.18
C GLN A 104 -7.88 10.11 -5.54
N ILE A 105 -6.58 10.06 -5.30
CA ILE A 105 -5.62 11.08 -5.73
C ILE A 105 -4.59 10.39 -6.62
N THR A 106 -4.38 10.91 -7.81
CA THR A 106 -3.40 10.36 -8.76
C THR A 106 -2.54 11.47 -9.34
N TYR A 107 -1.23 11.33 -9.19
CA TYR A 107 -0.23 12.14 -9.84
C TYR A 107 0.33 11.42 -11.05
N TYR A 108 0.44 12.16 -12.15
CA TYR A 108 1.12 11.72 -13.36
C TYR A 108 2.15 12.75 -13.77
N ARG A 109 3.32 12.28 -14.19
CA ARG A 109 4.31 13.08 -14.91
C ARG A 109 4.69 12.40 -16.20
N GLY A 110 4.80 13.18 -17.26
CA GLY A 110 5.34 12.74 -18.54
C GLY A 110 6.16 13.82 -19.21
N MET A 111 7.12 13.40 -20.05
CA MET A 111 7.86 14.32 -20.90
C MET A 111 7.17 14.46 -22.26
N SER A 112 6.99 15.69 -22.72
CA SER A 112 6.51 16.04 -24.07
C SER A 112 7.58 16.83 -24.83
N GLY A 113 7.51 16.83 -26.17
CA GLY A 113 8.40 17.62 -27.03
C GLY A 113 9.79 17.00 -27.31
N GLY A 114 10.39 17.42 -28.43
CA GLY A 114 11.72 17.03 -28.88
C GLY A 114 11.76 15.81 -29.81
N ARG A 115 12.58 15.87 -30.88
CA ARG A 115 12.89 14.72 -31.73
C ARG A 115 13.89 13.85 -30.99
N ASN A 116 13.46 12.68 -30.50
CA ASN A 116 14.33 11.72 -29.79
C ASN A 116 15.51 11.32 -30.70
N LYS A 117 16.71 11.84 -30.43
CA LYS A 117 17.94 11.44 -31.15
C LYS A 117 18.95 10.70 -30.28
N SER A 118 18.75 10.68 -28.96
CA SER A 118 19.63 9.96 -28.04
C SER A 118 18.75 9.21 -27.05
N PRO A 119 19.03 7.91 -26.78
CA PRO A 119 18.38 7.22 -25.68
C PRO A 119 18.63 8.03 -24.41
N THR A 120 17.58 8.23 -23.59
CA THR A 120 17.80 8.67 -22.21
C THR A 120 18.77 7.69 -21.56
N ALA A 121 19.71 8.18 -20.76
CA ALA A 121 20.64 7.31 -20.05
C ALA A 121 19.82 6.27 -19.28
N ARG A 122 20.11 4.98 -19.46
CA ARG A 122 19.27 3.87 -18.95
C ARG A 122 19.07 3.89 -17.43
N ASP A 123 19.88 4.67 -16.71
CA ASP A 123 19.91 4.75 -15.25
C ASP A 123 19.85 6.21 -14.75
N ALA A 124 19.23 7.12 -15.51
CA ALA A 124 19.01 8.47 -15.02
C ALA A 124 18.16 8.44 -13.74
N PRO A 125 18.46 9.29 -12.74
CA PRO A 125 17.73 9.30 -11.48
C PRO A 125 16.29 9.81 -11.68
N ILE A 126 15.40 9.36 -10.81
CA ILE A 126 14.06 9.94 -10.66
C ILE A 126 14.20 11.42 -10.26
N PRO A 127 13.43 12.35 -10.85
CA PRO A 127 13.51 13.77 -10.50
C PRO A 127 13.16 14.03 -9.02
N ASP A 128 13.77 15.07 -8.45
CA ASP A 128 13.53 15.49 -7.06
C ASP A 128 12.06 15.81 -6.78
N SER A 129 11.30 16.24 -7.80
CA SER A 129 9.86 16.49 -7.70
C SER A 129 9.04 15.24 -7.35
N ASP A 130 9.57 14.04 -7.59
CA ASP A 130 8.83 12.79 -7.48
C ASP A 130 9.39 11.85 -6.42
N ILE A 131 10.71 11.92 -6.18
CA ILE A 131 11.44 10.92 -5.41
C ILE A 131 10.88 10.76 -4.00
N ASP A 132 10.58 11.88 -3.32
CA ASP A 132 10.07 11.86 -1.96
C ASP A 132 8.69 11.20 -1.90
N MET A 133 7.78 11.56 -2.79
CA MET A 133 6.44 10.96 -2.87
C MET A 133 6.52 9.46 -3.19
N ALA A 134 7.36 9.11 -4.17
CA ALA A 134 7.55 7.72 -4.59
C ALA A 134 8.13 6.86 -3.47
N GLN A 135 9.15 7.35 -2.76
CA GLN A 135 9.76 6.66 -1.63
C GLN A 135 8.80 6.51 -0.45
N GLN A 136 8.07 7.58 -0.10
CA GLN A 136 7.08 7.53 0.98
C GLN A 136 6.00 6.46 0.72
N LEU A 137 5.45 6.44 -0.49
CA LEU A 137 4.45 5.43 -0.86
C LEU A 137 5.05 4.02 -0.92
N TYR A 138 6.24 3.87 -1.51
CA TYR A 138 6.92 2.58 -1.57
C TYR A 138 7.23 2.03 -0.17
N HIS A 139 7.75 2.85 0.73
CA HIS A 139 8.03 2.43 2.11
C HIS A 139 6.77 1.99 2.85
N SER A 140 5.65 2.67 2.62
CA SER A 140 4.37 2.32 3.25
C SER A 140 3.79 1.00 2.74
N VAL A 141 4.05 0.66 1.48
CA VAL A 141 3.46 -0.50 0.80
C VAL A 141 4.36 -1.73 0.81
N CYS A 142 5.68 -1.54 0.75
CA CYS A 142 6.63 -2.60 0.45
C CYS A 142 7.68 -2.85 1.55
N MET A 143 7.85 -1.94 2.51
CA MET A 143 8.85 -2.12 3.57
C MET A 143 8.24 -2.68 4.85
N ASN A 144 9.04 -3.45 5.59
CA ASN A 144 8.66 -4.05 6.88
C ASN A 144 7.44 -4.99 6.82
N ILE A 145 7.19 -5.59 5.66
CA ILE A 145 6.15 -6.60 5.44
C ILE A 145 6.77 -7.96 5.11
N SER A 146 6.00 -9.04 5.25
CA SER A 146 6.49 -10.39 4.96
C SER A 146 6.87 -10.55 3.48
N ASP A 147 7.81 -11.45 3.20
CA ASP A 147 8.22 -11.75 1.82
C ASP A 147 7.05 -12.23 0.95
N GLU A 148 6.08 -12.94 1.55
CA GLU A 148 4.85 -13.33 0.88
C GLU A 148 4.06 -12.10 0.40
N LEU A 149 3.89 -11.09 1.25
CA LEU A 149 3.20 -9.86 0.89
C LEU A 149 4.02 -9.02 -0.10
N GLN A 150 5.35 -8.97 0.01
CA GLN A 150 6.20 -8.26 -0.96
C GLN A 150 6.03 -8.86 -2.35
N ASN A 151 6.02 -10.19 -2.45
CA ASN A 151 5.80 -10.91 -3.71
C ASN A 151 4.38 -10.69 -4.24
N ALA A 152 3.36 -10.76 -3.38
CA ALA A 152 1.96 -10.54 -3.76
C ALA A 152 1.70 -9.11 -4.25
N ARG A 153 2.30 -8.11 -3.60
CA ARG A 153 2.24 -6.69 -3.99
C ARG A 153 3.14 -6.37 -5.18
N GLY A 154 4.01 -7.30 -5.59
CA GLY A 154 4.93 -7.11 -6.70
C GLY A 154 5.91 -5.96 -6.45
N CYS A 155 6.50 -5.93 -5.26
CA CYS A 155 7.48 -4.93 -4.85
C CYS A 155 8.81 -5.16 -5.56
N ASP A 156 9.21 -4.24 -6.44
CA ASP A 156 10.51 -4.31 -7.11
C ASP A 156 11.59 -3.66 -6.22
N PRO A 157 12.86 -4.11 -6.27
CA PRO A 157 13.93 -3.50 -5.50
C PRO A 157 14.02 -1.98 -5.70
N LEU A 158 14.16 -1.24 -4.60
CA LEU A 158 14.30 0.21 -4.63
C LEU A 158 15.62 0.60 -5.31
N THR A 159 15.56 1.41 -6.37
CA THR A 159 16.74 1.92 -7.06
C THR A 159 16.64 3.42 -7.29
N PRO A 160 17.76 4.15 -7.45
CA PRO A 160 17.72 5.57 -7.80
C PRO A 160 17.04 5.87 -9.14
N ALA A 161 17.06 4.91 -10.08
CA ALA A 161 16.52 5.08 -11.42
C ALA A 161 15.04 4.67 -11.53
N THR A 162 14.56 3.82 -10.63
CA THR A 162 13.18 3.30 -10.67
C THR A 162 12.68 2.90 -9.29
N ILE A 163 11.44 3.32 -9.00
CA ILE A 163 10.65 2.88 -7.85
C ILE A 163 9.29 2.44 -8.37
N LYS A 164 8.90 1.20 -8.10
CA LYS A 164 7.60 0.66 -8.54
C LYS A 164 7.15 -0.51 -7.68
N PHE A 165 5.84 -0.69 -7.63
CA PHE A 165 5.21 -1.93 -7.20
C PHE A 165 3.98 -2.21 -8.06
N GLY A 166 3.34 -3.36 -7.86
CA GLY A 166 2.05 -3.66 -8.49
C GLY A 166 2.10 -3.78 -10.00
N ARG A 167 3.30 -3.86 -10.61
CA ARG A 167 3.51 -3.94 -12.06
C ARG A 167 2.77 -2.85 -12.84
N ALA A 168 2.80 -1.61 -12.33
CA ALA A 168 2.08 -0.46 -12.89
C ALA A 168 0.55 -0.62 -12.91
N GLN A 169 0.00 -1.36 -11.95
CA GLN A 169 -1.44 -1.51 -11.73
C GLN A 169 -1.80 -1.10 -10.32
N TRP A 170 -3.07 -0.72 -10.13
CA TRP A 170 -3.64 -0.55 -8.79
C TRP A 170 -3.64 -1.90 -8.07
N ILE A 171 -3.05 -1.93 -6.89
CA ILE A 171 -3.07 -3.09 -6.00
C ILE A 171 -3.82 -2.76 -4.73
N GLN A 172 -4.55 -3.75 -4.20
CA GLN A 172 -5.27 -3.63 -2.95
C GLN A 172 -4.31 -3.70 -1.76
N ILE A 173 -4.44 -2.76 -0.82
CA ILE A 173 -3.68 -2.67 0.42
C ILE A 173 -4.67 -2.65 1.59
N GLY A 174 -4.80 -3.79 2.26
CA GLY A 174 -5.83 -3.95 3.30
C GLY A 174 -7.25 -3.84 2.72
N ASP A 175 -8.21 -3.47 3.55
CA ASP A 175 -9.63 -3.56 3.18
C ASP A 175 -10.13 -2.38 2.34
N HIS A 176 -9.62 -1.17 2.60
CA HIS A 176 -10.14 0.05 1.99
C HIS A 176 -9.16 0.76 1.07
N PHE A 177 -7.86 0.45 1.15
CA PHE A 177 -6.86 1.17 0.38
C PHE A 177 -6.47 0.42 -0.89
N SER A 178 -6.22 1.18 -1.94
CA SER A 178 -5.48 0.70 -3.09
C SER A 178 -4.41 1.71 -3.45
N ALA A 179 -3.30 1.26 -4.03
CA ALA A 179 -2.21 2.14 -4.43
C ALA A 179 -1.64 1.74 -5.80
N ILE A 180 -1.03 2.69 -6.49
CA ILE A 180 -0.26 2.48 -7.72
C ILE A 180 1.04 3.28 -7.63
N LEU A 181 2.15 2.67 -8.05
CA LEU A 181 3.44 3.36 -8.09
C LEU A 181 4.28 2.86 -9.25
N THR A 182 4.70 3.80 -10.08
CA THR A 182 5.79 3.64 -11.05
C THR A 182 6.42 5.00 -11.24
N ALA A 183 7.70 5.13 -10.91
CA ALA A 183 8.47 6.36 -11.08
C ALA A 183 9.81 6.05 -11.73
N SER A 184 10.18 6.84 -12.74
CA SER A 184 11.47 6.84 -13.42
C SER A 184 11.86 8.29 -13.78
N ASP A 185 13.02 8.47 -14.40
CA ASP A 185 13.48 9.75 -14.97
C ASP A 185 12.44 10.48 -15.85
N THR A 186 11.72 9.75 -16.70
CA THR A 186 10.89 10.28 -17.79
C THR A 186 9.40 10.20 -17.54
N HIS A 187 8.98 9.40 -16.56
CA HIS A 187 7.58 9.17 -16.26
C HIS A 187 7.37 8.88 -14.78
N ALA A 188 6.24 9.34 -14.25
CA ALA A 188 5.74 8.86 -12.97
C ALA A 188 4.22 8.70 -13.00
N THR A 189 3.75 7.69 -12.27
CA THR A 189 2.37 7.46 -11.87
C THR A 189 2.40 7.10 -10.40
N ILE A 190 1.81 7.95 -9.55
CA ILE A 190 1.76 7.78 -8.09
C ILE A 190 0.32 7.99 -7.68
N GLY A 191 -0.30 7.02 -7.02
CA GLY A 191 -1.71 7.15 -6.69
C GLY A 191 -2.11 6.36 -5.46
N ILE A 192 -3.11 6.92 -4.75
CA ILE A 192 -3.76 6.32 -3.60
C ILE A 192 -5.26 6.44 -3.77
N ARG A 193 -5.96 5.37 -3.44
CA ARG A 193 -7.41 5.29 -3.41
C ARG A 193 -7.87 4.76 -2.05
N PHE A 194 -8.92 5.36 -1.52
CA PHE A 194 -9.63 4.92 -0.33
C PHE A 194 -11.09 4.65 -0.66
N SER A 195 -11.54 3.40 -0.48
CA SER A 195 -12.96 3.01 -0.54
C SER A 195 -13.65 3.35 0.79
N ARG A 196 -14.86 3.89 0.69
CA ARG A 196 -15.72 4.30 1.81
C ARG A 196 -16.63 3.17 2.31
N ASP A 197 -16.61 2.03 1.61
CA ASP A 197 -17.48 0.87 1.83
C ASP A 197 -16.99 -0.01 2.99
#